data_AF-A0A8R1DJZ7-F1
#
_entry.id   AF-A0A8R1DJZ7-F1
#
_cell.length_a   1.000
_cell.length_b   1.000
_cell.length_c   1.000
_cell.angle_alpha   90.00
_cell.angle_beta   90.00
_cell.angle_gamma   90.00
#
_symmetry.space_group_name_H-M   'P 1'
#
loop_
_entity.id
_entity.type
_entity.pdbx_description
1 polymer ?
#
loop_
_entity_poly.entity_id
_entity_poly.type
_entity_poly.pdbx_seq_one_letter_code
_entity_poly.pdbx_strand_id
1 'polypeptide(L)'
;MIIKNAMRATVEFHGVDDDLPDIKVFVVKGKEDISIKICDRGGGVSRTILERLYNYMYSTAPPPPRDGTQAPLAGYGYGLPLSRLYARYFLGDLFLVSMEGYGTDACIYLKAVPVEASEVLPIYSTSSRRNLTMGPQVADWSHHVPGQGTRPAQS
;
A
#
# COMPACT_ATOMS: atom_id res chain seq x y z
N MET A 1 -8.12 -8.37 0.72
CA MET A 1 -8.14 -7.19 1.63
C MET A 1 -8.27 -5.85 0.91
N ILE A 2 -7.86 -5.75 -0.36
CA ILE A 2 -7.91 -4.49 -1.12
C ILE A 2 -9.32 -3.91 -1.25
N ILE A 3 -10.32 -4.72 -1.62
CA ILE A 3 -11.72 -4.26 -1.74
C ILE A 3 -12.24 -3.71 -0.41
N LYS A 4 -11.91 -4.36 0.72
CA LYS A 4 -12.28 -3.88 2.06
C LYS A 4 -11.70 -2.50 2.36
N ASN A 5 -10.45 -2.25 1.97
CA ASN A 5 -9.81 -0.95 2.14
C ASN A 5 -10.48 0.12 1.27
N ALA A 6 -10.78 -0.19 0.00
CA ALA A 6 -11.48 0.69 -0.92
C ALA A 6 -12.89 1.05 -0.41
N MET A 7 -13.65 0.06 0.07
CA MET A 7 -14.97 0.26 0.67
C MET A 7 -14.90 1.17 1.89
N ARG A 8 -13.99 0.87 2.82
CA ARG A 8 -13.80 1.67 4.03
C ARG A 8 -13.44 3.12 3.68
N ALA A 9 -12.48 3.33 2.79
CA ALA A 9 -12.06 4.67 2.38
C ALA A 9 -13.21 5.46 1.73
N THR A 10 -14.01 4.79 0.88
CA THR A 10 -15.17 5.42 0.23
C THR A 10 -16.24 5.83 1.25
N VAL A 11 -16.59 4.95 2.18
CA VAL A 11 -17.58 5.24 3.22
C VAL A 11 -17.09 6.34 4.18
N GLU A 12 -15.83 6.28 4.61
CA GLU A 12 -15.26 7.28 5.52
C GLU A 12 -15.14 8.67 4.87
N PHE A 13 -14.92 8.74 3.55
CA PHE A 13 -14.74 10.00 2.83
C PHE A 13 -16.06 10.68 2.44
N HIS A 14 -17.08 9.92 2.03
CA HIS A 14 -18.38 10.47 1.62
C HIS A 14 -19.42 10.51 2.74
N GLY A 15 -19.25 9.73 3.81
CA GLY A 15 -20.26 9.59 4.87
C GLY A 15 -21.30 8.51 4.56
N VAL A 16 -22.11 8.15 5.56
CA VAL A 16 -23.02 6.97 5.51
C VAL A 16 -24.36 7.31 4.86
N ASP A 17 -24.74 8.59 4.85
CA ASP A 17 -26.06 9.05 4.41
C ASP A 17 -26.08 9.52 2.94
N ASP A 18 -24.92 9.54 2.28
CA ASP A 18 -24.77 9.96 0.89
C ASP A 18 -24.78 8.78 -0.10
N ASP A 19 -25.14 9.06 -1.35
CA ASP A 19 -24.99 8.11 -2.46
C ASP A 19 -23.51 7.83 -2.71
N LEU A 20 -23.05 6.69 -2.21
CA LEU A 20 -21.65 6.27 -2.30
C LEU A 20 -21.26 5.97 -3.76
N PRO A 21 -20.12 6.48 -4.25
CA PRO A 21 -19.66 6.16 -5.60
C PRO A 21 -19.21 4.70 -5.73
N ASP A 22 -19.45 4.13 -6.91
CA ASP A 22 -19.04 2.77 -7.24
C ASP A 22 -17.51 2.58 -7.18
N ILE A 23 -17.10 1.47 -6.57
CA ILE A 23 -15.75 0.93 -6.70
C ILE A 23 -15.67 0.19 -8.02
N LYS A 24 -14.83 0.67 -8.94
CA LYS A 24 -14.69 0.09 -10.27
C LYS A 24 -13.60 -0.96 -10.28
N VAL A 25 -13.89 -2.14 -10.82
CA VAL A 25 -12.91 -3.22 -10.97
C VAL A 25 -12.73 -3.53 -12.45
N PHE A 26 -11.49 -3.47 -12.91
CA PHE A 26 -11.10 -3.86 -14.26
C PHE A 26 -10.27 -5.13 -14.18
N VAL A 27 -10.63 -6.12 -15.00
CA VAL A 27 -9.88 -7.37 -15.14
C VAL A 27 -9.49 -7.51 -16.60
N VAL A 28 -8.19 -7.57 -16.86
CA VAL A 28 -7.62 -7.62 -18.21
C VAL A 28 -6.65 -8.77 -18.29
N LYS A 29 -6.81 -9.63 -19.30
CA LYS A 29 -5.84 -10.68 -19.63
C LYS A 29 -5.05 -10.25 -20.87
N GLY A 30 -3.76 -10.00 -20.68
CA GLY A 30 -2.78 -9.82 -21.75
C GLY A 30 -2.17 -11.15 -22.21
N LYS A 31 -1.09 -11.06 -22.99
CA LYS A 31 -0.29 -12.23 -23.39
C LYS A 31 0.50 -12.81 -22.23
N GLU A 32 1.15 -11.94 -21.45
CA GLU A 32 2.08 -12.33 -20.38
C GLU A 32 1.43 -12.19 -18.99
N ASP A 33 0.57 -11.18 -18.80
CA ASP A 33 0.04 -10.84 -17.48
C ASP A 33 -1.51 -10.80 -17.44
N ILE A 34 -2.07 -11.19 -16.30
CA ILE A 34 -3.41 -10.85 -15.86
C ILE A 34 -3.30 -9.63 -14.95
N SER A 35 -4.00 -8.55 -15.31
CA SER A 35 -4.03 -7.29 -14.58
C SER A 35 -5.39 -7.08 -13.95
N ILE A 36 -5.42 -6.82 -12.64
CA ILE A 36 -6.63 -6.43 -11.92
C ILE A 36 -6.41 -5.02 -11.38
N LYS A 37 -7.28 -4.07 -11.77
CA LYS A 37 -7.26 -2.70 -11.28
C LYS A 37 -8.53 -2.43 -10.49
N ILE A 38 -8.39 -2.02 -9.23
CA ILE A 38 -9.51 -1.64 -8.36
C ILE A 38 -9.39 -0.14 -8.11
N CYS A 39 -10.42 0.62 -8.47
CA CYS A 39 -10.47 2.07 -8.37
C CYS A 39 -11.56 2.48 -7.39
N ASP A 40 -11.19 3.23 -6.36
CA ASP A 40 -12.13 3.87 -5.45
C ASP A 40 -12.19 5.40 -5.63
N ARG A 41 -13.16 6.02 -4.96
CA ARG A 41 -13.25 7.48 -4.79
C ARG A 41 -13.19 7.84 -3.30
N GLY A 42 -12.33 7.17 -2.55
CA GLY A 42 -12.22 7.32 -1.09
C GLY A 42 -11.27 8.42 -0.63
N GLY A 43 -11.11 9.50 -1.40
CA GLY A 43 -10.28 10.66 -1.04
C GLY A 43 -8.77 10.47 -1.22
N GLY A 44 -8.27 9.25 -1.38
CA GLY A 44 -6.86 8.98 -1.66
C GLY A 44 -5.92 9.27 -0.47
N VAL A 45 -4.61 9.17 -0.72
CA VAL A 45 -3.55 9.39 0.27
C VAL A 45 -2.41 10.21 -0.32
N SER A 46 -1.74 11.00 0.52
CA SER A 46 -0.55 11.73 0.10
C SER A 46 0.60 10.78 -0.27
N ARG A 47 1.44 11.21 -1.21
CA ARG A 47 2.59 10.43 -1.69
C ARG A 47 3.57 10.06 -0.57
N THR A 48 3.72 10.91 0.45
CA THR A 48 4.57 10.65 1.62
C THR A 48 4.06 9.48 2.47
N ILE A 49 2.74 9.29 2.52
CA ILE A 49 2.08 8.21 3.26
C ILE A 49 2.02 6.94 2.43
N LEU A 50 1.87 7.05 1.11
CA LEU A 50 1.72 5.93 0.18
C LEU A 50 2.82 4.86 0.36
N GLU A 51 4.08 5.28 0.48
CA GLU A 51 5.21 4.36 0.71
C GLU A 51 5.10 3.63 2.05
N ARG A 52 4.57 4.30 3.09
CA ARG A 52 4.42 3.74 4.43
C ARG A 52 3.29 2.72 4.51
N LEU A 53 2.35 2.72 3.57
CA LEU A 53 1.23 1.75 3.56
C LEU A 53 1.70 0.30 3.40
N TYR A 54 2.90 0.07 2.85
CA TYR A 54 3.51 -1.25 2.76
C TYR A 54 4.27 -1.69 4.02
N ASN A 55 4.39 -0.83 5.03
CA ASN A 55 5.01 -1.21 6.29
C ASN A 55 4.04 -2.08 7.09
N TYR A 56 4.54 -3.21 7.58
CA TYR A 56 3.82 -4.02 8.55
C TYR A 56 3.45 -3.16 9.77
N MET A 57 2.27 -3.41 10.34
CA MET A 57 1.69 -2.67 11.47
C MET A 57 1.32 -1.21 11.19
N TYR A 58 1.56 -0.67 9.99
CA TYR A 58 1.09 0.67 9.65
C TYR A 58 -0.41 0.65 9.34
N SER A 59 -1.19 1.43 10.07
CA SER A 59 -2.64 1.56 9.91
C SER A 59 -3.08 2.98 10.22
N THR A 60 -3.98 3.53 9.41
CA THR A 60 -4.68 4.79 9.70
C THR A 60 -5.96 4.56 10.51
N ALA A 61 -6.39 3.31 10.70
CA ALA A 61 -7.51 2.97 11.56
C ALA A 61 -7.10 2.96 13.04
N PRO A 62 -8.01 3.31 13.97
CA PRO A 62 -7.79 3.09 15.39
C PRO A 62 -7.48 1.60 15.67
N PRO A 63 -6.68 1.29 16.71
CA PRO A 63 -6.42 -0.08 17.10
C PRO A 63 -7.74 -0.77 17.43
N PRO A 64 -7.92 -2.03 17.03
CA PRO A 64 -9.16 -2.73 17.28
C PRO A 64 -9.38 -2.93 18.80
N PRO A 65 -10.64 -2.87 19.28
CA PRO A 65 -10.96 -3.17 20.66
C PRO A 65 -10.47 -4.58 21.03
N ARG A 66 -9.85 -4.73 22.20
CA ARG A 66 -9.32 -6.03 22.67
C ARG A 66 -10.40 -7.04 23.07
N ASP A 67 -11.66 -6.60 23.08
CA ASP A 67 -12.78 -7.35 23.67
C ASP A 67 -13.42 -8.37 22.71
N GLY A 68 -12.91 -8.51 21.47
CA GLY A 68 -13.29 -9.60 20.55
C GLY A 68 -14.73 -9.59 20.03
N THR A 69 -15.55 -8.61 20.44
CA THR A 69 -16.98 -8.51 20.14
C THR A 69 -17.31 -7.91 18.78
N GLN A 70 -16.35 -7.26 18.10
CA GLN A 70 -16.48 -6.80 16.72
C GLN A 70 -15.22 -7.16 15.92
N ALA A 71 -15.41 -7.78 14.75
CA ALA A 71 -14.32 -8.01 13.81
C ALA A 71 -13.96 -6.66 13.16
N PRO A 72 -12.80 -6.07 13.48
CA PRO A 72 -12.46 -4.74 12.98
C PRO A 72 -12.23 -4.80 11.47
N LEU A 73 -12.91 -3.91 10.71
CA LEU A 73 -12.73 -3.82 9.25
C LEU A 73 -11.29 -3.44 8.89
N ALA A 74 -10.57 -2.73 9.75
CA ALA A 74 -9.15 -2.38 9.61
C ALA A 74 -8.53 -2.23 11.00
N GLY A 75 -7.19 -2.17 11.12
CA GLY A 75 -6.56 -1.87 12.42
C GLY A 75 -5.23 -2.57 12.70
N TYR A 76 -4.96 -3.73 12.09
CA TYR A 76 -3.69 -4.44 12.33
C TYR A 76 -2.58 -4.09 11.33
N GLY A 77 -2.85 -3.37 10.25
CA GLY A 77 -1.83 -2.92 9.29
C GLY A 77 -1.13 -4.03 8.47
N TYR A 78 -1.55 -5.30 8.57
CA TYR A 78 -0.95 -6.40 7.81
C TYR A 78 -1.50 -6.55 6.38
N GLY A 79 -2.64 -5.92 6.08
CA GLY A 79 -3.43 -6.35 4.93
C GLY A 79 -2.84 -6.04 3.56
N LEU A 80 -2.31 -4.84 3.40
CA LEU A 80 -1.67 -4.44 2.15
C LEU A 80 -0.31 -5.14 1.95
N PRO A 81 0.59 -5.18 2.95
CA PRO A 81 1.85 -5.92 2.84
C PRO A 81 1.63 -7.41 2.51
N LEU A 82 0.68 -8.06 3.18
CA LEU A 82 0.37 -9.48 2.95
C LEU A 82 -0.26 -9.72 1.57
N SER A 83 -1.18 -8.84 1.14
CA SER A 83 -1.76 -8.95 -0.21
C SER A 83 -0.68 -8.81 -1.30
N ARG A 84 0.32 -7.95 -1.09
CA ARG A 84 1.47 -7.83 -1.98
C ARG A 84 2.37 -9.06 -1.97
N LEU A 85 2.59 -9.66 -0.80
CA LEU A 85 3.33 -10.93 -0.69
C LEU A 85 2.68 -12.04 -1.52
N TYR A 86 1.35 -12.18 -1.43
CA TYR A 86 0.61 -13.15 -2.23
C TYR A 86 0.75 -12.93 -3.74
N ALA A 87 0.68 -11.67 -4.20
CA ALA A 87 0.90 -11.36 -5.61
C ALA A 87 2.33 -11.72 -6.07
N ARG A 88 3.34 -11.39 -5.24
CA ARG A 88 4.75 -11.65 -5.54
C ARG A 88 5.14 -13.13 -5.48
N TYR A 89 4.38 -13.95 -4.75
CA TYR A 89 4.67 -15.37 -4.61
C TYR A 89 4.79 -16.07 -5.97
N PHE A 90 4.00 -15.64 -6.96
CA PHE A 90 4.03 -16.15 -8.33
C PHE A 90 4.50 -15.11 -9.35
N LEU A 91 5.55 -14.36 -9.01
CA LEU A 91 6.20 -13.35 -9.89
C LEU A 91 5.28 -12.20 -10.35
N GLY A 92 4.18 -11.97 -9.64
CA GLY A 92 3.34 -10.80 -9.79
C GLY A 92 3.81 -9.61 -8.96
N ASP A 93 2.99 -8.57 -8.87
CA ASP A 93 3.15 -7.51 -7.88
C ASP A 93 1.80 -6.85 -7.55
N LEU A 94 1.77 -6.12 -6.44
CA LEU A 94 0.68 -5.23 -6.08
C LEU A 94 1.27 -3.86 -5.75
N PHE A 95 0.80 -2.83 -6.45
CA PHE A 95 1.16 -1.44 -6.19
C PHE A 95 -0.09 -0.55 -6.13
N LEU A 96 0.02 0.55 -5.40
CA LEU A 96 -1.03 1.56 -5.28
C LEU A 96 -0.60 2.82 -6.04
N VAL A 97 -1.56 3.45 -6.70
CA VAL A 97 -1.44 4.80 -7.28
C VAL A 97 -2.57 5.61 -6.67
N SER A 98 -2.23 6.65 -5.90
CA SER A 98 -3.23 7.43 -5.19
C SER A 98 -3.17 8.90 -5.59
N MET A 99 -4.35 9.52 -5.65
CA MET A 99 -4.53 10.95 -5.89
C MET A 99 -5.25 11.54 -4.68
N GLU A 100 -4.51 12.26 -3.84
CA GLU A 100 -5.02 12.92 -2.65
C GLU A 100 -6.15 13.91 -3.00
N GLY A 101 -7.25 13.84 -2.27
CA GLY A 101 -8.50 14.55 -2.54
C GLY A 101 -9.45 13.85 -3.52
N TYR A 102 -9.06 12.72 -4.15
CA TYR A 102 -9.89 12.04 -5.14
C TYR A 102 -10.11 10.55 -4.84
N GLY A 103 -9.05 9.73 -4.84
CA GLY A 103 -9.20 8.29 -4.72
C GLY A 103 -7.90 7.51 -4.95
N THR A 104 -8.00 6.19 -4.82
CA THR A 104 -6.86 5.27 -4.99
C THR A 104 -7.15 4.18 -6.01
N ASP A 105 -6.15 3.93 -6.85
CA ASP A 105 -6.07 2.79 -7.75
C ASP A 105 -5.14 1.73 -7.14
N ALA A 106 -5.65 0.52 -6.92
CA ALA A 106 -4.86 -0.64 -6.58
C ALA A 106 -4.69 -1.54 -7.80
N CYS A 107 -3.45 -1.73 -8.23
CA CYS A 107 -3.10 -2.54 -9.40
C CYS A 107 -2.42 -3.83 -8.95
N ILE A 108 -2.95 -4.96 -9.42
CA ILE A 108 -2.43 -6.31 -9.17
C ILE A 108 -2.03 -6.90 -10.52
N TYR A 109 -0.78 -7.36 -10.61
CA TYR A 109 -0.27 -8.13 -11.74
C TYR A 109 -0.05 -9.57 -11.32
N LEU A 110 -0.46 -10.50 -12.18
CA LEU A 110 -0.24 -11.94 -12.04
C LEU A 110 0.22 -12.48 -13.39
N LYS A 111 1.00 -13.57 -13.40
CA LYS A 111 1.37 -14.24 -14.64
C LYS A 111 0.15 -14.90 -15.30
N ALA A 112 -0.04 -14.64 -16.59
CA ALA A 112 -1.11 -15.26 -17.39
C ALA A 112 -0.76 -16.69 -17.81
N VAL A 113 0.53 -17.01 -17.87
CA VAL A 113 1.06 -18.31 -18.29
C VAL A 113 1.50 -19.11 -17.05
N PRO A 114 0.87 -20.26 -16.74
CA PRO A 114 1.16 -21.01 -15.51
C PRO A 114 2.61 -21.49 -15.37
N VAL A 115 3.28 -21.85 -16.47
CA VAL A 115 4.69 -22.29 -16.43
C VAL A 115 5.65 -21.17 -16.04
N GLU A 116 5.25 -19.91 -16.26
CA GLU A 116 6.02 -18.74 -15.85
C GLU A 116 5.71 -18.30 -14.41
N ALA A 117 4.66 -18.85 -13.80
CA ALA A 117 4.25 -18.59 -12.42
C ALA A 117 5.05 -19.45 -11.42
N SER A 118 6.36 -19.30 -11.41
CA SER A 118 7.23 -20.00 -10.45
C SER A 118 7.18 -19.38 -9.05
N GLU A 119 7.29 -20.22 -8.02
CA GLU A 119 7.30 -19.77 -6.64
C GLU A 119 8.56 -18.94 -6.32
N VAL A 120 8.37 -17.80 -5.68
CA VAL A 120 9.45 -16.93 -5.21
C VAL A 120 9.65 -17.12 -3.70
N LEU A 121 10.64 -17.93 -3.34
CA LEU A 121 10.95 -18.22 -1.94
C LEU A 121 12.14 -17.39 -1.44
N PRO A 122 12.11 -16.89 -0.19
CA PRO A 122 13.25 -16.21 0.40
C PRO A 122 14.40 -17.20 0.61
N ILE A 123 15.53 -16.95 -0.05
CA ILE A 123 16.75 -17.74 0.14
C ILE A 123 17.64 -17.04 1.18
N TYR A 124 17.98 -17.76 2.25
CA TYR A 124 18.99 -17.30 3.19
C TYR A 124 20.38 -17.48 2.57
N SER A 125 21.08 -16.37 2.35
CA SER A 125 22.40 -16.34 1.72
C SER A 125 23.31 -15.31 2.40
N THR A 126 24.58 -15.26 2.00
CA THR A 126 25.52 -14.21 2.44
C THR A 126 24.97 -12.80 2.17
N SER A 127 24.28 -12.61 1.04
CA SER A 127 23.61 -11.34 0.70
C SER A 127 22.47 -11.01 1.66
N SER A 128 21.63 -12.00 1.99
CA SER A 128 20.52 -11.83 2.93
C SER A 128 21.02 -11.49 4.34
N ARG A 129 22.09 -12.17 4.80
CA ARG A 129 22.76 -11.88 6.08
C ARG A 129 23.31 -10.46 6.12
N ARG A 130 23.92 -10.00 5.03
CA ARG A 130 24.43 -8.63 4.91
C ARG A 130 23.32 -7.60 5.06
N ASN A 131 22.15 -7.82 4.45
CA ASN A 131 20.99 -6.92 4.59
C ASN A 131 20.44 -6.84 6.02
N LEU A 132 20.58 -7.92 6.81
CA LEU A 132 20.18 -7.96 8.22
C LEU A 132 21.18 -7.27 9.16
N THR A 133 22.47 -7.30 8.83
CA THR A 133 23.55 -6.79 9.68
C THR A 133 24.06 -5.40 9.28
N MET A 134 23.54 -4.82 8.19
CA MET A 134 23.89 -3.48 7.74
C MET A 134 23.45 -2.43 8.76
N GLY A 135 24.40 -1.63 9.27
CA GLY A 135 24.11 -0.50 10.13
C GLY A 135 23.49 0.68 9.34
N PRO A 136 23.02 1.73 10.05
CA PRO A 136 22.47 2.92 9.42
C PRO A 136 23.49 3.55 8.45
N GLN A 137 23.08 3.76 7.21
CA GLN A 137 23.90 4.42 6.19
C GLN A 137 23.60 5.93 6.19
N VAL A 138 24.62 6.73 5.87
CA VAL A 138 24.45 8.17 5.61
C VAL A 138 23.60 8.32 4.35
N ALA A 139 22.69 9.28 4.33
CA ALA A 139 21.85 9.53 3.17
C ALA A 139 22.71 9.93 1.96
N ASP A 140 22.45 9.31 0.81
CA ASP A 140 23.14 9.60 -0.45
C ASP A 140 22.80 11.00 -1.00
N TRP A 141 21.72 11.59 -0.52
CA TRP A 141 21.19 12.87 -0.98
C TRP A 141 21.03 13.86 0.18
N SER A 142 21.20 15.14 -0.14
CA SER A 142 20.90 16.22 0.80
C SER A 142 19.42 16.21 1.17
N HIS A 143 19.12 16.36 2.47
CA HIS A 143 17.77 16.53 2.96
C HIS A 143 17.63 17.82 3.75
N HIS A 144 16.47 18.47 3.66
CA HIS A 144 16.18 19.66 4.46
C HIS A 144 16.08 19.28 5.93
N VAL A 145 16.83 19.98 6.79
CA VAL A 145 16.78 19.78 8.24
C VAL A 145 15.56 20.53 8.79
N PRO A 146 14.57 19.86 9.40
CA PRO A 146 13.43 20.55 9.99
C PRO A 146 13.92 21.54 11.06
N GLY A 147 13.64 22.83 10.88
CA GLY A 147 13.97 23.88 11.86
C GLY A 147 14.93 24.99 11.38
N GLN A 148 15.49 24.94 10.17
CA GLN A 148 16.21 26.07 9.59
C GLN A 148 15.26 27.00 8.81
N GLY A 149 14.43 27.74 9.55
CA GLY A 149 13.66 28.87 9.06
C GLY A 149 14.44 30.18 9.20
N THR A 150 14.94 30.69 8.06
CA THR A 150 15.17 32.09 7.69
C THR A 150 15.67 33.07 8.78
N ARG A 151 16.95 33.44 8.73
CA ARG A 151 17.42 34.69 9.35
C ARG A 151 16.65 35.87 8.74
N PRO A 152 16.07 36.79 9.53
CA PRO A 152 15.48 38.01 8.97
C PRO A 152 16.58 38.82 8.27
N ALA A 153 16.30 39.25 7.04
CA ALA A 153 17.15 40.18 6.32
C ALA A 153 17.23 41.48 7.11
N GLN A 154 18.44 41.89 7.51
CA GLN A 154 18.69 43.23 8.02
C GLN A 154 18.90 44.17 6.83
N SER A 155 17.97 45.08 6.62
CA SER A 155 18.21 46.45 6.11
C SER A 155 16.96 47.30 6.33
#